data_AF-A0A366DL37-F1
#
_entry.id   AF-A0A366DL37-F1
#
_cell.length_a   1.000
_cell.length_b   1.000
_cell.length_c   1.000
_cell.angle_alpha   90.00
_cell.angle_beta   90.00
_cell.angle_gamma   90.00
#
_symmetry.space_group_name_H-M   'P 1'
#
loop_
_entity.id
_entity.type
_entity.pdbx_description
1 polymer ?
#
loop_
_entity_poly.entity_id
_entity_poly.type
_entity_poly.pdbx_seq_one_letter_code
_entity_poly.pdbx_strand_id
1 'polypeptide(L)'
;MSAPVGPRWLAPVVLAALAVFVFAVVDHTLLSDTDLSARQSAILAAAQALAIVLQARVPLAGWAVSLIALTSTAAVSDETLWADAVFNSYLLVLAILALLVGWRATVVVWVVTTAVTAVAAIAAPGGGLAEFVTSAVLTGLVLTAAAVTRALIESRRDARTQRRESERQRERNALLEERTRIARELHDVVAHHMSVVAVQAEAAQYRVPDPPPELVASLDAIRASAAAGLGEMRRILGVLRADTEHDPRPQPDVAAIGELVESVRAAGRTVHVRRDELDTNLPQGVSVSAYRIVQEALSNALRHAPGSELTLELARSDTGLAIDVRNTRPNSHPTTTGTGHGLVGMRERVAALGGEFDAGPTPDGGYRVRALLPFDERRAR
;
A
#
# COMPACT_ATOMS: atom_id res chain seq x y z
N MET A 1 8.74 -15.80 -3.21
CA MET A 1 8.59 -17.17 -3.76
C MET A 1 7.58 -17.18 -4.90
N SER A 2 8.09 -17.19 -6.13
CA SER A 2 7.33 -17.39 -7.36
C SER A 2 6.62 -18.75 -7.32
N ALA A 3 5.30 -18.76 -7.51
CA ALA A 3 4.54 -19.99 -7.66
C ALA A 3 5.12 -20.78 -8.86
N PRO A 4 5.22 -22.13 -8.78
CA PRO A 4 5.70 -22.91 -9.89
C PRO A 4 4.73 -22.71 -11.07
N VAL A 5 5.21 -22.03 -12.10
CA VAL A 5 4.55 -22.02 -13.41
C VAL A 5 4.67 -23.45 -13.90
N GLY A 6 3.59 -24.22 -13.79
CA GLY A 6 3.53 -25.58 -14.29
C GLY A 6 4.05 -25.62 -15.74
N PRO A 7 4.70 -26.71 -16.16
CA PRO A 7 5.37 -26.74 -17.45
C PRO A 7 4.40 -26.38 -18.58
N ARG A 8 4.72 -25.33 -19.35
CA ARG A 8 3.87 -24.79 -20.43
C ARG A 8 3.57 -25.82 -21.53
N TRP A 9 4.33 -26.90 -21.60
CA TRP A 9 4.13 -28.03 -22.51
C TRP A 9 3.04 -29.01 -22.04
N LEU A 10 2.61 -28.99 -20.78
CA LEU A 10 1.59 -29.92 -20.28
C LEU A 10 0.21 -29.65 -20.90
N ALA A 11 -0.19 -28.39 -21.04
CA ALA A 11 -1.50 -28.04 -21.60
C ALA A 11 -1.75 -28.59 -23.01
N PRO A 12 -0.85 -28.41 -24.02
CA PRO A 12 -1.05 -28.98 -25.35
C PRO A 12 -0.98 -30.51 -25.34
N VAL A 13 -0.15 -31.12 -24.49
CA VAL A 13 -0.08 -32.59 -24.37
C VAL A 13 -1.38 -33.15 -23.79
N VAL A 14 -1.93 -32.53 -22.75
CA VAL A 14 -3.22 -32.93 -22.16
C VAL A 14 -4.36 -32.77 -23.16
N LEU A 15 -4.41 -31.65 -23.91
CA LEU A 15 -5.43 -31.45 -24.95
C LEU A 15 -5.30 -32.44 -26.10
N ALA A 16 -4.08 -32.77 -26.52
CA ALA A 16 -3.86 -33.78 -27.55
C ALA A 16 -4.29 -35.18 -27.08
N ALA A 17 -3.92 -35.57 -25.86
CA ALA A 17 -4.37 -36.84 -25.27
C ALA A 17 -5.89 -36.89 -25.13
N LEU A 18 -6.52 -35.79 -24.70
CA LEU A 18 -7.97 -35.67 -24.60
C LEU A 18 -8.65 -35.76 -25.97
N ALA A 19 -8.09 -35.14 -27.01
CA ALA A 19 -8.60 -35.22 -28.37
C ALA A 19 -8.51 -36.65 -28.93
N VAL A 20 -7.41 -37.36 -28.68
CA VAL A 20 -7.26 -38.78 -29.07
C VAL A 20 -8.26 -39.67 -28.32
N PHE A 21 -8.46 -39.42 -27.03
CA PHE A 21 -9.46 -40.15 -26.24
C PHE A 21 -10.88 -39.90 -26.76
N VAL A 22 -11.24 -38.63 -26.98
CA VAL A 22 -12.54 -38.26 -27.55
C VAL A 22 -12.74 -38.89 -28.92
N PHE A 23 -11.72 -38.88 -29.80
CA PHE A 23 -11.77 -39.57 -31.09
C PHE A 23 -12.10 -41.05 -30.92
N ALA A 24 -11.33 -41.77 -30.09
CA ALA A 24 -11.47 -43.21 -29.93
C ALA A 24 -12.83 -43.60 -29.35
N VAL A 25 -13.32 -42.86 -28.35
CA VAL A 25 -14.62 -43.13 -27.73
C VAL A 25 -15.75 -42.81 -28.70
N VAL A 26 -15.73 -41.64 -29.35
CA VAL A 26 -16.79 -41.24 -30.28
C VAL A 26 -16.84 -42.16 -31.49
N ASP A 27 -15.70 -42.51 -32.09
CA ASP A 27 -15.66 -43.41 -33.24
C ASP A 27 -16.18 -44.80 -32.88
N HIS A 28 -15.73 -45.35 -31.75
CA HIS A 28 -16.16 -46.68 -31.30
C HIS A 28 -17.66 -46.73 -31.01
N THR A 29 -18.19 -45.75 -30.28
CA THR A 29 -19.62 -45.67 -29.94
C THR A 29 -20.47 -45.49 -31.20
N LEU A 30 -20.07 -44.63 -32.14
CA LEU A 30 -20.81 -44.48 -33.40
C LEU A 30 -20.80 -45.76 -34.23
N LEU A 31 -19.70 -46.51 -34.24
CA LEU A 31 -19.61 -47.80 -34.93
C LEU A 31 -20.43 -48.91 -34.25
N SER A 32 -20.57 -48.89 -32.93
CA SER A 32 -21.25 -49.95 -32.17
C SER A 32 -22.75 -49.71 -32.07
N ASP A 33 -23.16 -48.45 -31.94
CA ASP A 33 -24.51 -48.09 -31.49
C ASP A 33 -25.33 -47.43 -32.61
N THR A 34 -24.76 -47.21 -33.81
CA THR A 34 -25.48 -46.59 -34.94
C THR A 34 -25.24 -47.32 -36.27
N ASP A 35 -26.11 -47.09 -37.25
CA ASP A 35 -25.99 -47.64 -38.61
C ASP A 35 -24.97 -46.88 -39.50
N LEU A 36 -24.14 -46.02 -38.91
CA LEU A 36 -23.16 -45.23 -39.65
C LEU A 36 -22.04 -46.10 -40.21
N SER A 37 -21.64 -45.81 -41.45
CA SER A 37 -20.43 -46.42 -42.02
C SER A 37 -19.18 -45.98 -41.25
N ALA A 38 -18.13 -46.82 -41.25
CA ALA A 38 -16.85 -46.50 -40.62
C ALA A 38 -16.20 -45.19 -41.12
N ARG A 39 -16.55 -44.75 -42.34
CA ARG A 39 -16.12 -43.45 -42.85
C ARG A 39 -16.87 -42.30 -42.17
N GLN A 40 -18.19 -42.43 -41.99
CA GLN A 40 -19.01 -41.41 -41.35
C GLN A 40 -18.67 -41.27 -39.86
N SER A 41 -18.51 -42.38 -39.13
CA SER A 41 -18.09 -42.37 -37.72
C SER A 41 -16.75 -41.65 -37.54
N ALA A 42 -15.74 -42.00 -38.34
CA ALA A 42 -14.40 -41.44 -38.24
C ALA A 42 -14.38 -39.93 -38.54
N ILE A 43 -15.20 -39.46 -39.50
CA ILE A 43 -15.32 -38.03 -39.81
C ILE A 43 -15.92 -37.26 -38.62
N LEU A 44 -17.00 -37.77 -38.04
CA LEU A 44 -17.67 -37.13 -36.89
C LEU A 44 -16.80 -37.15 -35.63
N ALA A 45 -16.11 -38.27 -35.38
CA ALA A 45 -15.14 -38.40 -34.30
C ALA A 45 -13.95 -37.46 -34.49
N ALA A 46 -13.43 -37.34 -35.71
CA ALA A 46 -12.36 -36.39 -36.04
C ALA A 46 -12.81 -34.94 -35.85
N ALA A 47 -14.06 -34.60 -36.17
CA ALA A 47 -14.61 -33.27 -35.92
C ALA A 47 -14.70 -32.97 -34.41
N GLN A 48 -15.14 -33.93 -33.59
CA GLN A 48 -15.15 -33.78 -32.13
C GLN A 48 -13.74 -33.64 -31.53
N ALA A 49 -12.78 -34.44 -32.00
CA ALA A 49 -11.39 -34.32 -31.59
C ALA A 49 -10.77 -32.97 -32.01
N LEU A 50 -11.06 -32.51 -33.23
CA LEU A 50 -10.64 -31.20 -33.72
C LEU A 50 -11.24 -30.07 -32.87
N ALA A 51 -12.49 -30.18 -32.46
CA ALA A 51 -13.14 -29.20 -31.58
C ALA A 51 -12.39 -29.04 -30.25
N ILE A 52 -11.89 -30.13 -29.66
CA ILE A 52 -11.07 -30.11 -28.45
C ILE A 52 -9.74 -29.40 -28.71
N VAL A 53 -9.04 -29.72 -29.81
CA VAL A 53 -7.76 -29.07 -30.15
C VAL A 53 -7.94 -27.57 -30.39
N LEU A 54 -9.05 -27.17 -31.04
CA LEU A 54 -9.37 -25.77 -31.30
C LEU A 54 -9.63 -24.97 -30.01
N GLN A 55 -9.99 -25.60 -28.90
CA GLN A 55 -10.13 -24.91 -27.60
C GLN A 55 -8.86 -24.19 -27.15
N ALA A 56 -7.68 -24.63 -27.60
CA ALA A 56 -6.41 -23.98 -27.23
C ALA A 56 -6.21 -22.60 -27.86
N ARG A 57 -6.80 -22.36 -29.03
CA ARG A 57 -6.49 -21.20 -29.90
C ARG A 57 -7.74 -20.39 -30.22
N VAL A 58 -8.83 -21.06 -30.59
CA VAL A 58 -10.06 -20.44 -31.10
C VAL A 58 -11.27 -21.19 -30.50
N PRO A 59 -11.58 -21.00 -29.20
CA PRO A 59 -12.63 -21.74 -28.48
C PRO A 59 -14.00 -21.72 -29.18
N LEU A 60 -14.39 -20.57 -29.73
CA LEU A 60 -15.66 -20.40 -30.44
C LEU A 60 -15.71 -21.23 -31.74
N ALA A 61 -14.60 -21.36 -32.46
CA ALA A 61 -14.54 -22.22 -33.64
C ALA A 61 -14.62 -23.70 -33.24
N GLY A 62 -13.95 -24.09 -32.16
CA GLY A 62 -14.07 -25.45 -31.61
C GLY A 62 -15.50 -25.80 -31.22
N TRP A 63 -16.21 -24.88 -30.56
CA TRP A 63 -17.63 -25.04 -30.26
C TRP A 63 -18.49 -25.18 -31.51
N ALA A 64 -18.30 -24.32 -32.51
CA ALA A 64 -19.06 -24.40 -33.77
C ALA A 64 -18.84 -25.75 -34.47
N VAL A 65 -17.60 -26.23 -34.54
CA VAL A 65 -17.27 -27.55 -35.11
C VAL A 65 -17.96 -28.68 -34.34
N SER A 66 -17.95 -28.64 -33.01
CA SER A 66 -18.59 -29.65 -32.17
C SER A 66 -20.13 -29.63 -32.30
N LEU A 67 -20.74 -28.44 -32.40
CA LEU A 67 -22.18 -28.28 -32.62
C LEU A 67 -22.62 -28.77 -34.01
N ILE A 68 -21.83 -28.48 -35.04
CA ILE A 68 -22.06 -28.99 -36.40
C ILE A 68 -21.93 -30.52 -36.40
N ALA A 69 -20.92 -31.08 -35.74
CA ALA A 69 -20.76 -32.53 -35.65
C ALA A 69 -21.96 -33.17 -34.92
N LEU A 70 -22.40 -32.61 -33.79
CA LEU A 70 -23.58 -33.08 -33.05
C LEU A 70 -24.85 -33.09 -33.92
N THR A 71 -25.13 -32.00 -34.62
CA THR A 71 -26.30 -31.88 -35.49
C THR A 71 -26.18 -32.68 -36.79
N SER A 72 -24.96 -32.96 -37.25
CA SER A 72 -24.72 -33.82 -38.41
C SER A 72 -24.93 -35.29 -38.07
N THR A 73 -24.51 -35.74 -36.88
CA THR A 73 -24.83 -37.09 -36.38
C THR A 73 -26.33 -37.27 -36.36
N ALA A 74 -27.05 -36.33 -35.76
CA ALA A 74 -28.51 -36.29 -35.69
C ALA A 74 -29.25 -36.48 -37.01
N ALA A 75 -28.69 -35.92 -38.09
CA ALA A 75 -29.32 -35.86 -39.39
C ALA A 75 -29.06 -37.13 -40.22
N VAL A 76 -28.09 -37.95 -39.82
CA VAL A 76 -27.61 -39.10 -40.60
C VAL A 76 -27.82 -40.43 -39.85
N SER A 77 -27.97 -40.41 -38.53
CA SER A 77 -28.32 -41.60 -37.73
C SER A 77 -29.84 -41.70 -37.53
N ASP A 78 -30.38 -42.92 -37.61
CA ASP A 78 -31.80 -43.21 -37.30
C ASP A 78 -32.07 -43.31 -35.78
N GLU A 79 -31.02 -43.29 -34.96
CA GLU A 79 -31.05 -43.30 -33.50
C GLU A 79 -31.30 -41.89 -32.90
N THR A 80 -31.88 -41.84 -31.71
CA THR A 80 -32.10 -40.59 -30.98
C THR A 80 -30.78 -40.02 -30.48
N LEU A 81 -30.29 -38.99 -31.19
CA LEU A 81 -29.39 -37.86 -30.85
C LEU A 81 -28.72 -37.70 -29.45
N TRP A 82 -29.24 -38.28 -28.36
CA TRP A 82 -29.12 -37.75 -26.99
C TRP A 82 -28.68 -38.77 -25.92
N ALA A 83 -28.28 -39.99 -26.31
CA ALA A 83 -27.60 -40.96 -25.44
C ALA A 83 -26.11 -41.18 -25.79
N ASP A 84 -25.54 -40.35 -26.68
CA ASP A 84 -24.31 -40.69 -27.40
C ASP A 84 -23.02 -40.05 -26.86
N ALA A 85 -21.90 -40.72 -27.14
CA ALA A 85 -20.54 -40.20 -26.97
C ALA A 85 -20.32 -38.80 -27.60
N VAL A 86 -21.04 -38.47 -28.68
CA VAL A 86 -20.97 -37.17 -29.36
C VAL A 86 -21.52 -36.05 -28.48
N PHE A 87 -22.66 -36.26 -27.82
CA PHE A 87 -23.25 -35.28 -26.90
C PHE A 87 -22.37 -35.12 -25.65
N ASN A 88 -21.82 -36.21 -25.12
CA ASN A 88 -20.86 -36.15 -24.00
C ASN A 88 -19.59 -35.36 -24.37
N SER A 89 -19.06 -35.57 -25.59
CA SER A 89 -17.97 -34.77 -26.13
C SER A 89 -18.35 -33.28 -26.25
N TYR A 90 -19.58 -33.00 -26.71
CA TYR A 90 -20.09 -31.64 -26.80
C TYR A 90 -20.19 -30.94 -25.42
N LEU A 91 -20.67 -31.65 -24.39
CA LEU A 91 -20.69 -31.13 -23.02
C LEU A 91 -19.29 -30.81 -22.51
N LEU A 92 -18.29 -31.65 -22.82
CA LEU A 92 -16.89 -31.40 -22.49
C LEU A 92 -16.37 -30.14 -23.19
N VAL A 93 -16.68 -29.97 -24.49
CA VAL A 93 -16.35 -28.76 -25.27
C VAL A 93 -16.96 -27.50 -24.64
N LEU A 94 -18.24 -27.55 -24.24
CA LEU A 94 -18.92 -26.45 -23.55
C LEU A 94 -18.29 -26.13 -22.19
N ALA A 95 -17.95 -27.16 -21.40
CA ALA A 95 -17.30 -26.99 -20.10
C ALA A 95 -15.96 -26.26 -20.25
N ILE A 96 -15.12 -26.70 -21.20
CA ILE A 96 -13.83 -26.08 -21.49
C ILE A 96 -14.04 -24.64 -21.97
N LEU A 97 -14.93 -24.41 -22.93
CA LEU A 97 -15.21 -23.08 -23.47
C LEU A 97 -15.65 -22.10 -22.38
N ALA A 98 -16.55 -22.51 -21.49
CA ALA A 98 -17.07 -21.67 -20.42
C ALA A 98 -16.00 -21.25 -19.40
N LEU A 99 -14.95 -22.06 -19.23
CA LEU A 99 -13.78 -21.72 -18.42
C LEU A 99 -12.82 -20.75 -19.13
N LEU A 100 -12.80 -20.74 -20.46
CA LEU A 100 -11.88 -19.96 -21.28
C LEU A 100 -12.43 -18.59 -21.70
N VAL A 101 -13.73 -18.48 -21.95
CA VAL A 101 -14.37 -17.27 -22.53
C VAL A 101 -15.25 -16.56 -21.50
N GLY A 102 -15.42 -15.23 -21.63
CA GLY A 102 -16.25 -14.41 -20.72
C GLY A 102 -17.73 -14.78 -20.71
N TRP A 103 -18.42 -14.47 -19.60
CA TRP A 103 -19.83 -14.86 -19.36
C TRP A 103 -20.80 -14.48 -20.49
N ARG A 104 -20.57 -13.33 -21.15
CA ARG A 104 -21.40 -12.88 -22.28
C ARG A 104 -21.35 -13.86 -23.45
N ALA A 105 -20.15 -14.33 -23.80
CA ALA A 105 -19.98 -15.30 -24.87
C ALA A 105 -20.59 -16.66 -24.48
N THR A 106 -20.44 -17.07 -23.22
CA THR A 106 -21.05 -18.30 -22.70
C THR A 106 -22.58 -18.28 -22.82
N VAL A 107 -23.22 -17.14 -22.51
CA VAL A 107 -24.66 -16.97 -22.68
C VAL A 107 -25.06 -17.04 -24.15
N VAL A 108 -24.34 -16.36 -25.04
CA VAL A 108 -24.62 -16.42 -26.50
C VAL A 108 -24.48 -17.85 -27.01
N VAL A 109 -23.42 -18.55 -26.63
CA VAL A 109 -23.19 -19.97 -26.96
C VAL A 109 -24.36 -20.84 -26.48
N TRP A 110 -24.84 -20.63 -25.25
CA TRP A 110 -25.95 -21.39 -24.70
C TRP A 110 -27.26 -21.14 -25.45
N VAL A 111 -27.57 -19.87 -25.75
CA VAL A 111 -28.78 -19.49 -26.49
C VAL A 111 -28.75 -20.09 -27.88
N VAL A 112 -27.63 -20.00 -28.61
CA VAL A 112 -27.51 -20.58 -29.94
C VAL A 112 -27.58 -22.11 -29.89
N THR A 113 -26.92 -22.74 -28.92
CA THR A 113 -27.02 -24.19 -28.69
C THR A 113 -28.47 -24.59 -28.50
N THR A 114 -29.17 -23.96 -27.56
CA THR A 114 -30.57 -24.25 -27.22
C THR A 114 -31.50 -24.02 -28.41
N ALA A 115 -31.27 -22.96 -29.19
CA ALA A 115 -32.06 -22.69 -30.39
C ALA A 115 -31.86 -23.76 -31.47
N VAL A 116 -30.61 -24.15 -31.73
CA VAL A 116 -30.28 -25.18 -32.72
C VAL A 116 -30.85 -26.55 -32.31
N THR A 117 -30.73 -26.92 -31.04
CA THR A 117 -31.26 -28.19 -30.53
C THR A 117 -32.79 -28.19 -30.47
N ALA A 118 -33.43 -27.04 -30.22
CA ALA A 118 -34.88 -26.90 -30.34
C ALA A 118 -35.37 -27.14 -31.77
N VAL A 119 -34.70 -26.55 -32.77
CA VAL A 119 -35.04 -26.76 -34.18
C VAL A 119 -34.88 -28.23 -34.58
N ALA A 120 -33.78 -28.88 -34.17
CA ALA A 120 -33.57 -30.30 -34.41
C ALA A 120 -34.65 -31.18 -33.77
N ALA A 121 -35.06 -30.87 -32.53
CA ALA A 121 -36.11 -31.58 -31.82
C ALA A 121 -37.51 -31.44 -32.46
N ILE A 122 -37.81 -30.29 -33.06
CA ILE A 122 -39.06 -30.06 -33.80
C ILE A 122 -39.07 -30.83 -35.12
N ALA A 123 -37.91 -30.95 -35.77
CA ALA A 123 -37.77 -31.65 -37.05
C ALA A 123 -37.73 -33.20 -36.91
N ALA A 124 -37.51 -33.72 -35.70
CA ALA A 124 -37.35 -35.16 -35.46
C ALA A 124 -38.66 -35.95 -35.66
N PRO A 125 -38.65 -37.05 -36.44
CA PRO A 125 -39.80 -37.94 -36.59
C PRO A 125 -40.18 -38.57 -35.24
N GLY A 126 -41.40 -38.33 -34.75
CA GLY A 126 -41.86 -38.81 -33.43
C GLY A 126 -41.81 -37.77 -32.31
N GLY A 127 -41.23 -36.60 -32.56
CA GLY A 127 -41.11 -35.47 -31.61
C GLY A 127 -39.93 -35.62 -30.66
N GLY A 128 -39.17 -34.54 -30.44
CA GLY A 128 -37.94 -34.53 -29.64
C GLY A 128 -38.01 -33.70 -28.34
N LEU A 129 -39.19 -33.53 -27.74
CA LEU A 129 -39.36 -32.60 -26.61
C LEU A 129 -38.58 -33.04 -25.36
N ALA A 130 -38.59 -34.34 -25.03
CA ALA A 130 -37.92 -34.86 -23.85
C ALA A 130 -36.39 -34.69 -23.96
N GLU A 131 -35.90 -34.92 -25.16
CA GLU A 131 -34.51 -34.80 -25.55
C GLU A 131 -34.04 -33.34 -25.53
N PHE A 132 -34.85 -32.43 -26.08
CA PHE A 132 -34.60 -30.99 -26.02
C PHE A 132 -34.51 -30.52 -24.56
N VAL A 133 -35.46 -30.92 -23.72
CA VAL A 133 -35.47 -30.55 -22.30
C VAL A 133 -34.21 -31.10 -21.60
N THR A 134 -33.85 -32.36 -21.85
CA THR A 134 -32.65 -32.99 -21.29
C THR A 134 -31.38 -32.24 -21.72
N SER A 135 -31.27 -31.90 -23.00
CA SER A 135 -30.16 -31.13 -23.56
C SER A 135 -30.04 -29.73 -22.96
N ALA A 136 -31.16 -29.01 -22.87
CA ALA A 136 -31.20 -27.67 -22.28
C ALA A 136 -30.80 -27.69 -20.80
N VAL A 137 -31.26 -28.70 -20.05
CA VAL A 137 -30.92 -28.89 -18.64
C VAL A 137 -29.44 -29.24 -18.47
N LEU A 138 -28.91 -30.21 -19.21
CA LEU A 138 -27.52 -30.66 -19.07
C LEU A 138 -26.52 -29.60 -19.52
N THR A 139 -26.77 -28.93 -20.66
CA THR A 139 -25.93 -27.81 -21.11
C THR A 139 -26.00 -26.65 -20.12
N GLY A 140 -27.20 -26.31 -19.62
CA GLY A 140 -27.38 -25.29 -18.58
C GLY A 140 -26.63 -25.63 -17.29
N LEU A 141 -26.68 -26.89 -16.85
CA LEU A 141 -25.98 -27.37 -15.66
C LEU A 141 -24.46 -27.28 -15.82
N VAL A 142 -23.91 -27.75 -16.95
CA VAL A 142 -22.47 -27.68 -17.25
C VAL A 142 -21.98 -26.24 -17.27
N LEU A 143 -22.71 -25.35 -17.94
CA LEU A 143 -22.33 -23.94 -18.04
C LEU A 143 -22.42 -23.24 -16.67
N THR A 144 -23.43 -23.56 -15.87
CA THR A 144 -23.56 -23.05 -14.49
C THR A 144 -22.43 -23.55 -13.61
N ALA A 145 -22.10 -24.85 -13.68
CA ALA A 145 -21.00 -25.44 -12.94
C ALA A 145 -19.64 -24.81 -13.34
N ALA A 146 -19.43 -24.56 -14.63
CA ALA A 146 -18.24 -23.88 -15.13
C ALA A 146 -18.17 -22.41 -14.67
N ALA A 147 -19.29 -21.69 -14.67
CA ALA A 147 -19.38 -20.32 -14.18
C ALA A 147 -19.08 -20.22 -12.67
N VAL A 148 -19.66 -21.12 -11.86
CA VAL A 148 -19.38 -21.22 -10.42
C VAL A 148 -17.90 -21.56 -10.19
N THR A 149 -17.36 -22.53 -10.93
CA THR A 149 -15.94 -22.92 -10.83
C THR A 149 -15.02 -21.75 -11.16
N ARG A 150 -15.32 -21.00 -12.22
CA ARG A 150 -14.56 -19.80 -12.57
C ARG A 150 -14.63 -18.74 -11.47
N ALA A 151 -15.82 -18.44 -10.96
CA ALA A 151 -16.00 -17.47 -9.87
C ALA A 151 -15.22 -17.88 -8.62
N LEU A 152 -15.21 -19.18 -8.28
CA LEU A 152 -14.42 -19.71 -7.18
C LEU A 152 -12.92 -19.60 -7.42
N ILE A 153 -12.43 -19.86 -8.64
CA ILE A 153 -11.02 -19.71 -8.99
C ILE A 153 -10.59 -18.25 -8.90
N GLU A 154 -11.41 -17.33 -9.41
CA GLU A 154 -11.15 -15.88 -9.39
C GLU A 154 -11.15 -15.35 -7.97
N SER A 155 -12.18 -15.67 -7.18
CA SER A 155 -12.25 -15.34 -5.75
C SER A 155 -11.04 -15.88 -4.95
N ARG A 156 -10.60 -17.11 -5.23
CA ARG A 156 -9.40 -17.69 -4.59
C ARG A 156 -8.11 -16.97 -5.01
N ARG A 157 -8.02 -16.49 -6.25
CA ARG A 157 -6.86 -15.72 -6.72
C ARG A 157 -6.82 -14.36 -6.02
N ASP A 158 -7.95 -13.67 -5.95
CA ASP A 158 -8.05 -12.37 -5.29
C ASP A 158 -7.73 -12.47 -3.79
N ALA A 159 -8.30 -13.47 -3.11
CA ALA A 159 -8.00 -13.74 -1.70
C ALA A 159 -6.52 -14.05 -1.45
N ARG A 160 -5.84 -14.75 -2.37
CA ARG A 160 -4.39 -15.02 -2.26
C ARG A 160 -3.57 -13.76 -2.44
N THR A 161 -3.95 -12.87 -3.36
CA THR A 161 -3.26 -11.60 -3.59
C THR A 161 -3.41 -10.71 -2.36
N GLN A 162 -4.63 -10.54 -1.85
CA GLN A 162 -4.91 -9.76 -0.64
C GLN A 162 -4.19 -10.30 0.60
N ARG A 163 -4.12 -11.63 0.78
CA ARG A 163 -3.37 -12.23 1.89
C ARG A 163 -1.88 -11.91 1.81
N ARG A 164 -1.27 -12.01 0.62
CA ARG A 164 0.15 -11.67 0.42
C ARG A 164 0.45 -10.21 0.70
N GLU A 165 -0.45 -9.31 0.32
CA GLU A 165 -0.32 -7.88 0.62
C GLU A 165 -0.45 -7.62 2.12
N SER A 166 -1.44 -8.24 2.78
CA SER A 166 -1.59 -8.14 4.24
C SER A 166 -0.41 -8.71 5.01
N GLU A 167 0.16 -9.83 4.59
CA GLU A 167 1.35 -10.44 5.19
C GLU A 167 2.56 -9.50 5.08
N ARG A 168 2.82 -8.94 3.90
CA ARG A 168 3.91 -7.95 3.70
C ARG A 168 3.72 -6.71 4.57
N GLN A 169 2.49 -6.23 4.70
CA GLN A 169 2.22 -5.07 5.56
C GLN A 169 2.46 -5.40 7.04
N ARG A 170 2.07 -6.60 7.49
CA ARG A 170 2.33 -7.07 8.87
C ARG A 170 3.82 -7.23 9.14
N GLU A 171 4.58 -7.81 8.21
CA GLU A 171 6.04 -7.92 8.33
C GLU A 171 6.70 -6.55 8.43
N ARG A 172 6.29 -5.60 7.58
CA ARG A 172 6.80 -4.22 7.63
C ARG A 172 6.48 -3.54 8.96
N ASN A 173 5.25 -3.66 9.43
CA ASN A 173 4.83 -3.08 10.71
C ASN A 173 5.61 -3.71 11.88
N ALA A 174 5.74 -5.04 11.90
CA ALA A 174 6.51 -5.75 12.93
C ALA A 174 7.98 -5.32 12.95
N LEU A 175 8.60 -5.13 11.78
CA LEU A 175 9.97 -4.61 11.68
C LEU A 175 10.09 -3.17 12.21
N LEU A 176 9.10 -2.31 11.97
CA LEU A 176 9.09 -0.94 12.50
C LEU A 176 8.87 -0.92 14.01
N GLU A 177 7.98 -1.74 14.53
CA GLU A 177 7.76 -1.93 15.97
C GLU A 177 9.03 -2.44 16.66
N GLU A 178 9.70 -3.42 16.05
CA GLU A 178 10.98 -3.97 16.52
C GLU A 178 12.06 -2.90 16.57
N ARG A 179 12.25 -2.14 15.47
CA ARG A 179 13.22 -1.03 15.43
C ARG A 179 12.93 0.01 16.51
N THR A 180 11.66 0.33 16.73
CA THR A 180 11.26 1.29 17.77
C THR A 180 11.51 0.75 19.17
N ARG A 181 11.28 -0.55 19.40
CA ARG A 181 11.59 -1.21 20.67
C ARG A 181 13.08 -1.18 20.95
N ILE A 182 13.90 -1.61 19.99
CA ILE A 182 15.37 -1.59 20.09
C ILE A 182 15.86 -0.16 20.36
N ALA A 183 15.34 0.84 19.64
CA ALA A 183 15.71 2.24 19.85
C ALA A 183 15.39 2.73 21.27
N ARG A 184 14.25 2.31 21.85
CA ARG A 184 13.88 2.63 23.24
C ARG A 184 14.78 1.92 24.26
N GLU A 185 15.01 0.63 24.08
CA GLU A 185 15.87 -0.15 24.99
C GLU A 185 17.33 0.36 24.97
N LEU A 186 17.86 0.68 23.79
CA LEU A 186 19.16 1.34 23.65
C LEU A 186 19.19 2.71 24.34
N HIS A 187 18.12 3.51 24.20
CA HIS A 187 18.02 4.79 24.89
C HIS A 187 18.06 4.60 26.40
N ASP A 188 17.24 3.71 26.94
CA ASP A 188 17.09 3.52 28.37
C ASP A 188 18.39 2.97 28.99
N VAL A 189 19.02 1.97 28.37
CA VAL A 189 20.27 1.41 28.88
C VAL A 189 21.42 2.38 28.71
N VAL A 190 21.72 2.84 27.48
CA VAL A 190 22.93 3.61 27.22
C VAL A 190 22.83 5.04 27.78
N ALA A 191 21.67 5.69 27.66
CA ALA A 191 21.53 7.05 28.20
C ALA A 191 21.61 7.06 29.73
N HIS A 192 21.03 6.07 30.38
CA HIS A 192 21.11 5.94 31.83
C HIS A 192 22.56 5.74 32.29
N HIS A 193 23.29 4.78 31.70
CA HIS A 193 24.68 4.51 32.09
C HIS A 193 25.59 5.72 31.83
N MET A 194 25.47 6.39 30.69
CA MET A 194 26.27 7.60 30.40
C MET A 194 25.93 8.76 31.33
N SER A 195 24.67 8.91 31.73
CA SER A 195 24.27 9.91 32.73
C SER A 195 24.86 9.60 34.10
N VAL A 196 24.85 8.34 34.52
CA VAL A 196 25.49 7.90 35.78
C VAL A 196 26.99 8.16 35.76
N VAL A 197 27.69 7.83 34.65
CA VAL A 197 29.13 8.12 34.50
C VAL A 197 29.42 9.62 34.61
N ALA A 198 28.60 10.47 33.96
CA ALA A 198 28.76 11.92 34.03
C ALA A 198 28.57 12.44 35.47
N VAL A 199 27.52 11.99 36.17
CA VAL A 199 27.24 12.38 37.56
C VAL A 199 28.32 11.85 38.53
N GLN A 200 28.82 10.64 38.32
CA GLN A 200 29.89 10.07 39.16
C GLN A 200 31.22 10.80 38.97
N ALA A 201 31.56 11.16 37.73
CA ALA A 201 32.77 11.94 37.43
C ALA A 201 32.72 13.33 38.09
N GLU A 202 31.55 13.98 38.06
CA GLU A 202 31.32 15.26 38.73
C GLU A 202 31.38 15.11 40.26
N ALA A 203 30.69 14.12 40.84
CA ALA A 203 30.68 13.90 42.28
C ALA A 203 32.06 13.53 42.84
N ALA A 204 32.89 12.81 42.07
CA ALA A 204 34.23 12.41 42.48
C ALA A 204 35.15 13.61 42.77
N GLN A 205 34.96 14.75 42.09
CA GLN A 205 35.73 15.98 42.32
C GLN A 205 35.53 16.53 43.74
N TYR A 206 34.39 16.27 44.38
CA TYR A 206 34.06 16.75 45.72
C TYR A 206 34.41 15.77 46.85
N ARG A 207 34.87 14.55 46.52
CA ARG A 207 35.19 13.51 47.51
C ARG A 207 36.66 13.53 47.97
N VAL A 208 37.51 14.26 47.24
CA VAL A 208 38.93 14.43 47.57
C VAL A 208 39.14 15.89 47.99
N PRO A 209 39.56 16.17 49.23
CA PRO A 209 39.98 17.52 49.65
C PRO A 209 41.28 17.92 48.93
N ASP A 210 41.35 19.13 48.37
CA ASP A 210 42.48 19.64 47.57
C ASP A 210 42.97 18.66 46.47
N PRO A 211 42.11 18.31 45.49
CA PRO A 211 42.49 17.38 44.44
C PRO A 211 43.60 17.98 43.55
N PRO A 212 44.59 17.18 43.11
CA PRO A 212 45.59 17.63 42.16
C PRO A 212 44.95 18.19 40.87
N PRO A 213 45.51 19.23 40.25
CA PRO A 213 44.95 19.82 39.02
C PRO A 213 44.76 18.79 37.89
N GLU A 214 45.67 17.83 37.78
CA GLU A 214 45.62 16.74 36.79
C GLU A 214 44.43 15.79 37.00
N LEU A 215 44.02 15.56 38.26
CA LEU A 215 42.86 14.74 38.60
C LEU A 215 41.56 15.46 38.24
N VAL A 216 41.46 16.76 38.52
CA VAL A 216 40.31 17.60 38.16
C VAL A 216 40.12 17.61 36.64
N ALA A 217 41.19 17.88 35.89
CA ALA A 217 41.18 17.89 34.43
C ALA A 217 40.76 16.54 33.83
N SER A 218 41.23 15.43 34.42
CA SER A 218 40.87 14.08 33.98
C SER A 218 39.38 13.75 34.21
N LEU A 219 38.83 14.13 35.37
CA LEU A 219 37.41 13.92 35.69
C LEU A 219 36.49 14.79 34.81
N ASP A 220 36.89 16.03 34.52
CA ASP A 220 36.16 16.89 33.58
C ASP A 220 36.18 16.33 32.15
N ALA A 221 37.30 15.76 31.71
CA ALA A 221 37.38 15.08 30.41
C ALA A 221 36.43 13.87 30.33
N ILE A 222 36.32 13.08 31.41
CA ILE A 222 35.38 11.94 31.49
C ILE A 222 33.93 12.44 31.42
N ARG A 223 33.58 13.48 32.18
CA ARG A 223 32.23 14.09 32.16
C ARG A 223 31.87 14.63 30.78
N ALA A 224 32.78 15.37 30.15
CA ALA A 224 32.59 15.93 28.81
C ALA A 224 32.43 14.82 27.74
N SER A 225 33.23 13.75 27.84
CA SER A 225 33.13 12.60 26.94
C SER A 225 31.79 11.87 27.07
N ALA A 226 31.31 11.64 28.30
CA ALA A 226 29.99 11.04 28.55
C ALA A 226 28.83 11.92 28.03
N ALA A 227 28.93 13.24 28.21
CA ALA A 227 27.94 14.19 27.69
C ALA A 227 27.93 14.26 26.15
N ALA A 228 29.12 14.21 25.52
CA ALA A 228 29.26 14.15 24.07
C ALA A 228 28.67 12.86 23.49
N GLY A 229 28.91 11.71 24.14
CA GLY A 229 28.34 10.41 23.77
C GLY A 229 26.80 10.40 23.82
N LEU A 230 26.20 11.01 24.85
CA LEU A 230 24.75 11.21 24.94
C LEU A 230 24.20 12.07 23.79
N GLY A 231 24.92 13.13 23.42
CA GLY A 231 24.55 13.99 22.30
C GLY A 231 24.55 13.24 20.97
N GLU A 232 25.59 12.43 20.73
CA GLU A 232 25.72 11.68 19.47
C GLU A 232 24.68 10.56 19.34
N MET A 233 24.41 9.85 20.43
CA MET A 233 23.36 8.82 20.44
C MET A 233 21.97 9.41 20.19
N ARG A 234 21.64 10.56 20.79
CA ARG A 234 20.36 11.26 20.52
C ARG A 234 20.23 11.67 19.07
N ARG A 235 21.34 12.02 18.41
CA ARG A 235 21.39 12.32 16.97
C ARG A 235 21.05 11.09 16.13
N ILE A 236 21.72 9.96 16.39
CA ILE A 236 21.50 8.69 15.67
C ILE A 236 20.07 8.19 15.85
N LEU A 237 19.55 8.22 17.08
CA LEU A 237 18.16 7.83 17.37
C LEU A 237 17.13 8.80 16.78
N GLY A 238 17.47 10.09 16.67
CA GLY A 238 16.64 11.09 16.00
C GLY A 238 16.45 10.80 14.51
N VAL A 239 17.52 10.37 13.82
CA VAL A 239 17.45 9.96 12.41
C VAL A 239 16.60 8.68 12.24
N LEU A 240 16.71 7.72 13.15
CA LEU A 240 15.88 6.50 13.12
C LEU A 240 14.40 6.74 13.45
N ARG A 241 14.07 7.81 14.20
CA ARG A 241 12.69 8.22 14.49
C ARG A 241 12.05 9.06 13.38
N ALA A 242 12.83 9.82 12.62
CA ALA A 242 12.33 10.62 11.50
C ALA A 242 11.63 9.76 10.43
N ASP A 243 12.06 8.51 10.24
CA ASP A 243 11.42 7.55 9.34
C ASP A 243 10.15 6.87 9.93
N THR A 244 9.84 7.10 11.22
CA THR A 244 8.84 6.33 11.97
C THR A 244 7.70 7.18 12.56
N GLU A 245 7.75 8.52 12.50
CA GLU A 245 6.75 9.35 13.19
C GLU A 245 5.49 9.66 12.37
N HIS A 246 4.48 8.80 12.54
CA HIS A 246 3.18 9.24 13.07
C HIS A 246 3.19 8.95 14.59
N ASP A 247 3.69 9.86 15.42
CA ASP A 247 3.54 9.75 16.88
C ASP A 247 2.07 10.10 17.24
N PRO A 248 1.33 9.22 17.96
CA PRO A 248 -0.06 9.47 18.36
C PRO A 248 -0.23 10.42 19.56
N ARG A 249 0.84 11.06 20.06
CA ARG A 249 0.68 12.17 21.02
C ARG A 249 -0.09 13.33 20.35
N PRO A 250 -1.09 13.94 21.03
CA PRO A 250 -1.81 15.09 20.46
C PRO A 250 -0.77 16.14 20.09
N GLN A 251 -0.67 16.46 18.80
CA GLN A 251 0.36 17.36 18.32
C GLN A 251 0.12 18.73 18.96
N PRO A 252 1.15 19.36 19.56
CA PRO A 252 0.99 20.66 20.20
C PRO A 252 0.54 21.69 19.17
N ASP A 253 -0.49 22.45 19.54
CA ASP A 253 -1.16 23.42 18.71
C ASP A 253 -0.74 24.87 19.07
N VAL A 254 -1.30 25.86 18.38
CA VAL A 254 -1.04 27.29 18.68
C VAL A 254 -1.53 27.69 20.09
N ALA A 255 -2.38 26.90 20.77
CA ALA A 255 -2.78 27.16 22.15
C ALA A 255 -1.60 26.92 23.12
N ALA A 256 -0.79 25.88 22.85
CA ALA A 256 0.40 25.55 23.64
C ALA A 256 1.55 26.56 23.52
N ILE A 257 1.47 27.56 22.62
CA ILE A 257 2.51 28.63 22.52
C ILE A 257 2.56 29.48 23.79
N GLY A 258 1.45 29.64 24.51
CA GLY A 258 1.45 30.36 25.79
C GLY A 258 2.39 29.70 26.80
N GLU A 259 2.34 28.37 26.92
CA GLU A 259 3.21 27.59 27.81
C GLU A 259 4.69 27.69 27.41
N LEU A 260 4.98 27.72 26.10
CA LEU A 260 6.34 27.95 25.60
C LEU A 260 6.88 29.31 26.08
N VAL A 261 6.09 30.38 25.96
CA VAL A 261 6.49 31.71 26.41
C VAL A 261 6.74 31.74 27.91
N GLU A 262 5.85 31.13 28.70
CA GLU A 262 6.02 31.06 30.16
C GLU A 262 7.27 30.27 30.56
N SER A 263 7.60 29.19 29.85
CA SER A 263 8.85 28.45 30.08
C SER A 263 10.11 29.30 29.83
N VAL A 264 10.07 30.16 28.82
CA VAL A 264 11.17 31.07 28.48
C VAL A 264 11.27 32.22 29.50
N ARG A 265 10.13 32.72 30.00
CA ARG A 265 10.09 33.70 31.10
C ARG A 265 10.64 33.11 32.40
N ALA A 266 10.27 31.88 32.73
CA ALA A 266 10.80 31.15 33.89
C ALA A 266 12.32 30.92 33.79
N ALA A 267 12.88 30.83 32.58
CA ALA A 267 14.32 30.81 32.34
C ALA A 267 15.00 32.19 32.45
N GLY A 268 14.29 33.20 32.95
CA GLY A 268 14.82 34.54 33.24
C GLY A 268 14.96 35.44 32.00
N ARG A 269 14.07 35.29 31.00
CA ARG A 269 14.04 36.19 29.83
C ARG A 269 12.78 37.05 29.80
N THR A 270 12.95 38.32 29.41
CA THR A 270 11.83 39.22 29.12
C THR A 270 11.27 38.91 27.74
N VAL A 271 10.02 38.43 27.69
CA VAL A 271 9.31 38.12 26.44
C VAL A 271 8.03 38.96 26.36
N HIS A 272 7.94 39.86 25.39
CA HIS A 272 6.74 40.59 25.02
C HIS A 272 5.95 39.79 23.99
N VAL A 273 4.66 39.55 24.24
CA VAL A 273 3.79 38.83 23.32
C VAL A 273 2.70 39.77 22.84
N ARG A 274 2.57 39.92 21.52
CA ARG A 274 1.42 40.53 20.86
C ARG A 274 0.72 39.46 20.06
N ARG A 275 -0.53 39.20 20.38
CA ARG A 275 -1.32 38.15 19.76
C ARG A 275 -2.71 38.72 19.50
N ASP A 276 -3.14 38.73 18.25
CA ASP A 276 -4.54 38.98 17.92
C ASP A 276 -5.41 37.85 18.49
N GLU A 277 -6.72 38.05 18.64
CA GLU A 277 -7.66 36.97 18.97
C GLU A 277 -7.62 35.89 17.88
N LEU A 278 -6.69 34.96 18.05
CA LEU A 278 -6.56 33.79 17.19
C LEU A 278 -7.69 32.85 17.59
N ASP A 279 -8.84 33.00 16.93
CA ASP A 279 -9.90 31.99 16.98
C ASP A 279 -9.25 30.61 16.81
N THR A 280 -9.59 29.70 17.72
CA THR A 280 -9.00 28.35 17.90
C THR A 280 -9.16 27.43 16.68
N ASN A 281 -9.62 27.95 15.54
CA ASN A 281 -10.02 27.23 14.35
C ASN A 281 -9.01 27.42 13.20
N LEU A 282 -7.73 27.14 13.48
CA LEU A 282 -6.67 27.14 12.46
C LEU A 282 -6.59 25.75 11.80
N PRO A 283 -6.24 25.65 10.50
CA PRO A 283 -5.90 24.36 9.89
C PRO A 283 -4.80 23.65 10.70
N GLN A 284 -4.95 22.34 10.90
CA GLN A 284 -4.05 21.55 11.77
C GLN A 284 -2.58 21.68 11.36
N GLY A 285 -2.28 21.61 10.05
CA GLY A 285 -0.93 21.76 9.52
C GLY A 285 -0.30 23.13 9.84
N VAL A 286 -1.09 24.20 9.76
CA VAL A 286 -0.66 25.57 10.11
C VAL A 286 -0.42 25.67 11.61
N SER A 287 -1.30 25.08 12.41
CA SER A 287 -1.22 25.12 13.88
C SER A 287 0.07 24.46 14.41
N VAL A 288 0.35 23.25 13.94
CA VAL A 288 1.55 22.49 14.32
C VAL A 288 2.82 23.19 13.82
N SER A 289 2.81 23.67 12.57
CA SER A 289 3.96 24.37 11.99
C SER A 289 4.27 25.67 12.74
N ALA A 290 3.24 26.44 13.11
CA ALA A 290 3.39 27.66 13.89
C ALA A 290 4.01 27.39 15.26
N TYR A 291 3.51 26.39 15.99
CA TYR A 291 4.07 25.98 17.28
C TYR A 291 5.57 25.64 17.14
N ARG A 292 5.94 24.83 16.13
CA ARG A 292 7.33 24.41 15.91
C ARG A 292 8.26 25.55 15.48
N ILE A 293 7.77 26.49 14.68
CA ILE A 293 8.55 27.68 14.28
C ILE A 293 8.82 28.56 15.51
N VAL A 294 7.80 28.83 16.32
CA VAL A 294 7.96 29.64 17.53
C VAL A 294 8.88 28.96 18.55
N GLN A 295 8.73 27.64 18.76
CA GLN A 295 9.60 26.85 19.63
C GLN A 295 11.07 26.96 19.24
N GLU A 296 11.38 26.72 17.97
CA GLU A 296 12.76 26.77 17.46
C GLU A 296 13.32 28.20 17.51
N ALA A 297 12.52 29.21 17.17
CA ALA A 297 12.92 30.61 17.23
C ALA A 297 13.24 31.07 18.66
N LEU A 298 12.40 30.74 19.64
CA LEU A 298 12.65 31.04 21.06
C LEU A 298 13.88 30.29 21.59
N SER A 299 14.06 29.02 21.20
CA SER A 299 15.25 28.24 21.56
C SER A 299 16.53 28.85 20.98
N ASN A 300 16.48 29.29 19.72
CA ASN A 300 17.61 29.96 19.06
C ASN A 300 17.98 31.27 19.74
N ALA A 301 17.00 32.09 20.12
CA ALA A 301 17.27 33.31 20.87
C ALA A 301 17.89 33.03 22.25
N LEU A 302 17.42 32.00 22.97
CA LEU A 302 18.00 31.59 24.24
C LEU A 302 19.48 31.18 24.12
N ARG A 303 19.84 30.49 23.02
CA ARG A 303 21.20 30.01 22.75
C ARG A 303 22.13 31.10 22.20
N HIS A 304 21.63 31.93 21.30
CA HIS A 304 22.44 32.81 20.47
C HIS A 304 22.33 34.30 20.83
N ALA A 305 21.33 34.69 21.62
CA ALA A 305 21.14 36.07 22.08
C ALA A 305 20.97 36.14 23.62
N PRO A 306 22.01 35.77 24.40
CA PRO A 306 21.94 35.87 25.85
C PRO A 306 21.71 37.33 26.30
N GLY A 307 20.76 37.51 27.22
CA GLY A 307 20.41 38.83 27.79
C GLY A 307 19.55 39.74 26.90
N SER A 308 19.20 39.33 25.68
CA SER A 308 18.31 40.13 24.82
C SER A 308 16.85 40.02 25.27
N GLU A 309 16.10 41.09 25.04
CA GLU A 309 14.64 41.09 25.14
C GLU A 309 14.02 40.47 23.88
N LEU A 310 12.96 39.70 24.06
CA LEU A 310 12.25 38.99 23.01
C LEU A 310 10.88 39.60 22.76
N THR A 311 10.50 39.72 21.50
CA THR A 311 9.16 40.09 21.05
C THR A 311 8.63 38.98 20.15
N LEU A 312 7.48 38.41 20.49
CA LEU A 312 6.71 37.48 19.68
C LEU A 312 5.42 38.16 19.24
N GLU A 313 5.24 38.33 17.93
CA GLU A 313 4.00 38.81 17.33
C GLU A 313 3.35 37.68 16.53
N LEU A 314 2.08 37.40 16.82
CA LEU A 314 1.24 36.45 16.11
C LEU A 314 0.01 37.19 15.59
N ALA A 315 -0.07 37.39 14.29
CA ALA A 315 -1.15 38.14 13.65
C ALA A 315 -1.89 37.28 12.63
N ARG A 316 -3.21 37.29 12.70
CA ARG A 316 -4.06 36.60 11.73
C ARG A 316 -4.44 37.57 10.62
N SER A 317 -4.28 37.14 9.37
CA SER A 317 -4.79 37.85 8.18
C SER A 317 -5.83 36.98 7.47
N ASP A 318 -6.53 37.53 6.48
CA ASP A 318 -7.48 36.77 5.64
C ASP A 318 -6.78 35.64 4.86
N THR A 319 -5.48 35.79 4.59
CA THR A 319 -4.71 34.86 3.75
C THR A 319 -3.87 33.86 4.52
N GLY A 320 -3.65 34.06 5.83
CA GLY A 320 -2.76 33.20 6.61
C GLY A 320 -2.40 33.75 8.00
N LEU A 321 -1.57 32.98 8.70
CA LEU A 321 -0.99 33.31 9.99
C LEU A 321 0.42 33.89 9.82
N ALA A 322 0.63 35.12 10.27
CA ALA A 322 1.93 35.75 10.32
C ALA A 322 2.57 35.54 11.70
N ILE A 323 3.83 35.12 11.70
CA ILE A 323 4.65 34.88 12.88
C ILE A 323 5.87 35.77 12.78
N ASP A 324 6.12 36.57 13.81
CA ASP A 324 7.29 37.42 13.91
C ASP A 324 7.96 37.24 15.27
N VAL A 325 9.19 36.74 15.28
CA VAL A 325 9.99 36.58 16.49
C VAL A 325 11.23 37.44 16.34
N ARG A 326 11.39 38.41 17.23
CA ARG A 326 12.52 39.34 17.24
C ARG A 326 13.19 39.36 18.59
N ASN A 327 14.51 39.35 18.61
CA ASN A 327 15.28 39.67 19.81
C ASN A 327 16.11 40.95 19.59
N THR A 328 16.35 41.69 20.68
CA THR A 328 17.27 42.83 20.68
C THR A 328 18.73 42.37 20.63
N ARG A 329 19.68 43.32 20.54
CA ARG A 329 21.11 43.02 20.52
C ARG A 329 21.50 42.19 21.77
N PRO A 330 22.32 41.13 21.63
CA PRO A 330 22.79 40.36 22.78
C PRO A 330 23.64 41.22 23.72
N ASN A 331 23.53 40.98 25.03
CA ASN A 331 24.34 41.68 26.04
C ASN A 331 25.70 41.01 26.27
N SER A 332 25.91 39.83 25.70
CA SER A 332 27.17 39.09 25.76
C SER A 332 27.35 38.25 24.48
N HIS A 333 28.60 37.84 24.23
CA HIS A 333 28.92 37.02 23.06
C HIS A 333 28.36 35.60 23.25
N PRO A 334 27.69 35.03 22.24
CA PRO A 334 27.19 33.67 22.33
C PRO A 334 28.35 32.69 22.47
N THR A 335 28.29 31.81 23.47
CA THR A 335 29.32 30.81 23.80
C THR A 335 29.26 29.56 22.91
N THR A 336 28.31 29.49 21.97
CA THR A 336 28.08 28.32 21.12
C THR A 336 28.01 28.68 19.64
N THR A 337 28.80 27.98 18.82
CA THR A 337 28.70 27.98 17.36
C THR A 337 27.57 27.03 16.94
N GLY A 338 26.47 27.58 16.44
CA GLY A 338 25.29 26.80 16.02
C GLY A 338 25.50 26.11 14.66
N THR A 339 24.88 24.95 14.47
CA THR A 339 24.98 24.12 13.25
C THR A 339 24.08 24.58 12.10
N GLY A 340 23.35 25.69 12.25
CA GLY A 340 22.48 26.27 11.19
C GLY A 340 21.20 25.46 10.87
N HIS A 341 21.03 24.26 11.41
CA HIS A 341 19.92 23.36 11.09
C HIS A 341 18.53 23.87 11.52
N GLY A 342 18.45 24.68 12.58
CA GLY A 342 17.18 25.24 13.05
C GLY A 342 16.49 26.14 12.02
N LEU A 343 17.27 26.97 11.32
CA LEU A 343 16.79 27.85 10.25
C LEU A 343 16.34 27.06 9.02
N VAL A 344 17.07 26.00 8.67
CA VAL A 344 16.73 25.11 7.54
C VAL A 344 15.40 24.42 7.81
N GLY A 345 15.23 23.81 8.98
CA GLY A 345 13.98 23.12 9.33
C GLY A 345 12.78 24.07 9.44
N MET A 346 12.98 25.31 9.90
CA MET A 346 11.91 26.32 9.87
C MET A 346 11.52 26.67 8.44
N ARG A 347 12.49 26.90 7.54
CA ARG A 347 12.24 27.21 6.12
C ARG A 347 11.50 26.08 5.40
N GLU A 348 11.92 24.83 5.60
CA GLU A 348 11.28 23.66 5.01
C GLU A 348 9.82 23.51 5.44
N ARG A 349 9.52 23.69 6.74
CA ARG A 349 8.13 23.65 7.26
C ARG A 349 7.24 24.73 6.67
N VAL A 350 7.77 25.94 6.50
CA VAL A 350 7.02 27.04 5.88
C VAL A 350 6.78 26.75 4.39
N ALA A 351 7.80 26.28 3.68
CA ALA A 351 7.71 25.92 2.27
C ALA A 351 6.74 24.77 2.01
N ALA A 352 6.66 23.78 2.92
CA ALA A 352 5.71 22.67 2.83
C ALA A 352 4.24 23.13 2.84
N LEU A 353 3.96 24.28 3.44
CA LEU A 353 2.64 24.92 3.44
C LEU A 353 2.47 25.98 2.35
N GLY A 354 3.45 26.17 1.46
CA GLY A 354 3.43 27.22 0.45
C GLY A 354 3.56 28.63 1.02
N GLY A 355 4.15 28.77 2.20
CA GLY A 355 4.34 30.04 2.89
C GLY A 355 5.64 30.76 2.55
N GLU A 356 5.83 31.91 3.21
CA GLU A 356 7.02 32.75 3.04
C GLU A 356 7.86 32.77 4.33
N PHE A 357 9.18 32.63 4.21
CA PHE A 357 10.10 32.61 5.36
C PHE A 357 11.31 33.52 5.14
N ASP A 358 11.55 34.39 6.11
CA ASP A 358 12.72 35.27 6.17
C ASP A 358 13.34 35.22 7.57
N ALA A 359 14.68 35.23 7.63
CA ALA A 359 15.41 35.24 8.89
C ALA A 359 16.77 35.92 8.71
N GLY A 360 17.07 36.88 9.58
CA GLY A 360 18.30 37.64 9.47
C GLY A 360 18.54 38.63 10.61
N PRO A 361 19.77 39.21 10.66
CA PRO A 361 20.10 40.26 11.60
C PRO A 361 19.27 41.53 11.33
N THR A 362 18.91 42.24 12.39
CA THR A 362 18.19 43.52 12.28
C THR A 362 19.15 44.71 12.35
N PRO A 363 18.79 45.89 11.80
CA PRO A 363 19.67 47.07 11.79
C PRO A 363 20.11 47.56 13.18
N ASP A 364 19.30 47.29 14.21
CA ASP A 364 19.58 47.56 15.62
C ASP A 364 20.50 46.52 16.28
N GLY A 365 21.00 45.54 15.52
CA GLY A 365 21.94 44.51 15.98
C GLY A 365 21.28 43.32 16.67
N GLY A 366 19.97 43.19 16.54
CA GLY A 366 19.20 42.02 16.96
C GLY A 366 19.09 40.98 15.84
N TYR A 367 18.14 40.05 16.00
CA TYR A 367 17.83 39.04 14.99
C TYR A 367 16.31 38.89 14.90
N ARG A 368 15.82 38.64 13.68
CA ARG A 368 14.39 38.50 13.39
C ARG A 368 14.14 37.25 12.57
N VAL A 369 13.11 36.50 12.94
CA VAL A 369 12.54 35.39 12.19
C VAL A 369 11.10 35.76 11.84
N ARG A 370 10.76 35.71 10.56
CA ARG A 370 9.43 36.00 10.05
C ARG A 370 8.94 34.83 9.21
N ALA A 371 7.72 34.38 9.46
CA ALA A 371 7.05 33.35 8.68
C ALA A 371 5.60 33.76 8.38
N LEU A 372 5.15 33.50 7.16
CA LEU A 372 3.75 33.61 6.75
C LEU A 372 3.26 32.22 6.37
N LEU A 373 2.27 31.70 7.08
CA LEU A 373 1.67 30.39 6.84
C LEU A 373 0.26 30.57 6.24
N PRO A 374 0.04 30.26 4.96
CA PRO A 374 -1.27 30.46 4.33
C PRO A 374 -2.31 29.46 4.85
N PHE A 375 -3.58 29.85 4.84
CA PHE A 375 -4.69 28.96 5.26
C PHE A 375 -5.18 28.01 4.16
N ASP A 376 -4.80 28.27 2.91
CA ASP A 376 -5.17 27.46 1.75
C ASP A 376 -3.96 26.67 1.26
N GLU A 377 -4.03 25.33 1.30
CA GLU A 377 -3.02 24.43 0.70
C GLU A 377 -2.99 24.50 -0.84
N ARG A 378 -3.72 25.43 -1.47
CA ARG A 378 -3.91 25.53 -2.93
C ARG A 378 -3.47 26.86 -3.51
N ARG A 379 -2.17 27.18 -3.46
CA ARG A 379 -1.52 28.04 -4.47
C ARG A 379 -0.08 27.60 -4.76
N ALA A 380 0.08 26.41 -5.32
CA ALA A 380 1.17 26.13 -6.25
C ALA A 380 0.54 25.70 -7.57
N ARG A 381 0.46 26.63 -8.52
CA ARG A 381 0.25 26.35 -9.94
C ARG A 381 1.56 26.60 -10.67
#